data_AF-A0A0D3VFC7-F1
#
_entry.id   AF-A0A0D3VFC7-F1
#
_cell.length_a   1.000
_cell.length_b   1.000
_cell.length_c   1.000
_cell.angle_alpha   90.00
_cell.angle_beta   90.00
_cell.angle_gamma   90.00
#
_symmetry.space_group_name_H-M   'P 1'
#
loop_
_entity.id
_entity.type
_entity.pdbx_description
1 polymer ?
#
loop_
_entity_poly.entity_id
_entity_poly.type
_entity_poly.pdbx_seq_one_letter_code
_entity_poly.pdbx_strand_id
1 'polypeptide(L)'
;MRAKQYPMMWRIEIGRYVLHKLACAGLAYFTLLLFFNVLHALVLEPVILPLSPEHWIYGCIMIASFLGDIIYARFSSLSKISLAVLYTVLGFLTGFYLFINQVGNPWFGGVMGIGCILIFYAGIIAIPRESLLTPFMAWLIPILGQILL
;
A
#
# COMPACT_ATOMS: atom_id res chain seq x y z
N MET A 1 -26.01 -28.55 7.04
CA MET A 1 -25.29 -28.40 8.33
C MET A 1 -24.52 -27.08 8.30
N ARG A 2 -24.94 -26.05 9.03
CA ARG A 2 -24.15 -24.80 9.17
C ARG A 2 -23.08 -25.03 10.21
N ALA A 3 -21.81 -25.04 9.81
CA ALA A 3 -20.70 -25.11 10.75
C ALA A 3 -20.77 -23.93 11.72
N LYS A 4 -20.70 -24.22 13.01
CA LYS A 4 -20.64 -23.23 14.09
C LYS A 4 -19.27 -22.54 13.95
N GLN A 5 -19.23 -21.35 13.34
CA GLN A 5 -18.00 -20.58 13.21
C GLN A 5 -17.49 -20.21 14.60
N TYR A 6 -16.34 -20.78 14.98
CA TYR A 6 -15.72 -20.50 16.27
C TYR A 6 -15.15 -19.07 16.26
N PRO A 7 -15.46 -18.23 17.25
CA PRO A 7 -15.02 -16.83 17.28
C PRO A 7 -13.48 -16.66 17.27
N MET A 8 -12.75 -17.71 17.64
CA MET A 8 -11.28 -17.73 17.62
C MET A 8 -10.70 -17.81 16.20
N MET A 9 -11.35 -18.52 15.27
CA MET A 9 -10.89 -18.63 13.86
C MET A 9 -10.99 -17.28 13.14
N TRP A 10 -12.08 -16.54 13.38
CA TRP A 10 -12.29 -15.22 12.79
C TRP A 10 -11.19 -14.21 13.18
N ARG A 11 -10.74 -14.23 14.44
CA ARG A 11 -9.66 -13.33 14.90
C ARG A 11 -8.31 -13.65 14.23
N ILE A 12 -8.03 -14.93 13.99
CA ILE A 12 -6.80 -15.38 13.32
C ILE A 12 -6.85 -15.01 11.83
N GLU A 13 -7.99 -15.16 11.17
CA GLU A 13 -8.19 -14.76 9.77
C GLU A 13 -8.00 -13.26 9.57
N ILE A 14 -8.57 -12.42 10.45
CA ILE A 14 -8.35 -10.97 10.43
C ILE A 14 -6.86 -10.65 10.66
N GLY A 15 -6.23 -11.31 11.63
CA GLY A 15 -4.80 -11.13 11.90
C GLY A 15 -3.93 -11.42 10.68
N ARG A 16 -4.16 -12.55 10.00
CA ARG A 16 -3.46 -12.91 8.76
C ARG A 16 -3.72 -11.91 7.64
N TYR A 17 -4.95 -11.41 7.51
CA TYR A 17 -5.28 -10.38 6.51
C TYR A 17 -4.54 -9.06 6.75
N VAL A 18 -4.52 -8.58 8.00
CA VAL A 18 -3.80 -7.35 8.36
C VAL A 18 -2.30 -7.52 8.15
N LEU A 19 -1.73 -8.68 8.54
CA LEU A 19 -0.32 -8.98 8.30
C LEU A 19 0.04 -9.01 6.82
N HIS A 20 -0.83 -9.58 5.98
CA HIS A 20 -0.64 -9.62 4.54
C HIS A 20 -0.61 -8.22 3.92
N LYS A 21 -1.51 -7.35 4.37
CA LYS A 21 -1.49 -5.93 3.96
C LYS A 21 -0.26 -5.18 4.47
N LEU A 22 0.19 -5.48 5.68
CA LEU A 22 1.41 -4.91 6.24
C LEU A 22 2.65 -5.32 5.42
N ALA A 23 2.74 -6.58 5.00
CA ALA A 23 3.79 -7.06 4.09
C ALA A 23 3.79 -6.34 2.75
N CYS A 24 2.60 -6.15 2.17
CA CYS A 24 2.45 -5.40 0.93
C CYS A 24 2.83 -3.92 1.11
N ALA A 25 2.50 -3.31 2.25
CA ALA A 25 2.91 -1.95 2.60
C ALA A 25 4.44 -1.83 2.69
N GLY A 26 5.11 -2.79 3.33
CA GLY A 26 6.56 -2.84 3.41
C GLY A 26 7.21 -2.93 2.02
N LEU A 27 6.71 -3.79 1.14
CA LEU A 27 7.21 -3.91 -0.23
C LEU A 27 7.02 -2.61 -1.02
N ALA A 28 5.84 -1.99 -0.91
CA ALA A 28 5.57 -0.68 -1.50
C ALA A 28 6.53 0.40 -0.94
N TYR A 29 6.86 0.34 0.34
CA TYR A 29 7.83 1.24 0.97
C TYR A 29 9.24 1.05 0.43
N PHE A 30 9.73 -0.18 0.38
CA PHE A 30 11.07 -0.46 -0.12
C PHE A 30 11.24 -0.11 -1.60
N THR A 31 10.25 -0.40 -2.42
CA THR A 31 10.26 -0.02 -3.84
C THR A 31 10.21 1.49 -4.04
N LEU A 32 9.41 2.20 -3.25
CA LEU A 32 9.39 3.66 -3.28
C LEU A 32 10.73 4.26 -2.82
N LEU A 33 11.36 3.69 -1.79
CA LEU A 33 12.68 4.08 -1.33
C LEU A 33 13.75 3.87 -2.42
N LEU A 34 13.76 2.71 -3.07
CA LEU A 34 14.64 2.45 -4.22
C LEU A 34 14.38 3.42 -5.38
N PHE A 35 13.11 3.72 -5.67
CA PHE A 35 12.74 4.69 -6.69
C PHE A 35 13.31 6.08 -6.36
N PHE A 36 13.14 6.56 -5.13
CA PHE A 36 13.70 7.84 -4.71
C PHE A 36 15.24 7.86 -4.73
N ASN A 37 15.91 6.79 -4.33
CA ASN A 37 17.36 6.69 -4.42
C ASN A 37 17.87 6.73 -5.86
N VAL A 38 17.22 6.00 -6.78
CA VAL A 38 17.58 6.02 -8.21
C VAL A 38 17.30 7.40 -8.81
N LEU A 39 16.19 8.02 -8.43
CA LEU A 39 15.79 9.33 -8.95
C LEU A 39 16.70 10.44 -8.43
N HIS A 40 17.16 10.36 -7.18
CA HIS A 40 18.18 11.25 -6.62
C HIS A 40 19.56 11.05 -7.28
N ALA A 41 19.89 9.81 -7.69
CA ALA A 41 21.10 9.55 -8.48
C ALA A 41 21.01 10.11 -9.90
N LEU A 42 19.81 10.20 -10.49
CA LEU A 42 19.58 10.75 -11.83
C LEU A 42 19.39 12.27 -11.86
N VAL A 43 18.80 12.84 -10.81
CA VAL A 43 18.41 14.25 -10.72
C VAL A 43 19.15 14.87 -9.54
N LEU A 44 20.00 15.86 -9.80
CA LEU A 44 20.78 16.56 -8.77
C LEU A 44 19.93 17.29 -7.72
N GLU A 45 18.65 17.53 -7.99
CA GLU A 45 17.74 18.19 -7.07
C GLU A 45 16.97 17.17 -6.21
N PRO A 46 16.96 17.35 -4.87
CA PRO A 46 16.18 16.49 -3.99
C PRO A 46 14.69 16.70 -4.27
N VAL A 47 13.98 15.63 -4.62
CA VAL A 47 12.52 15.67 -4.70
C VAL A 47 11.98 15.83 -3.28
N ILE A 48 11.48 17.03 -2.98
CA ILE A 48 10.90 17.33 -1.67
C ILE A 48 9.54 16.66 -1.59
N LEU A 49 9.50 15.54 -0.88
CA LEU A 49 8.24 14.92 -0.49
C LEU A 49 7.57 15.71 0.64
N PRO A 50 6.24 15.88 0.61
CA PRO A 50 5.49 16.61 1.62
C PRO A 50 5.46 15.91 2.99
N LEU A 51 5.69 14.59 3.02
CA LEU A 51 5.79 13.77 4.21
C LEU A 51 6.93 12.77 4.06
N SER A 52 7.45 12.28 5.19
CA SER A 52 8.37 11.14 5.18
C SER A 52 7.71 9.95 4.44
N PRO A 53 8.48 9.15 3.69
CA PRO A 53 7.95 8.03 2.91
C PRO A 53 7.17 7.00 3.75
N GLU A 54 7.54 6.84 5.02
CA GLU A 54 6.87 5.94 5.97
C GLU A 54 5.42 6.37 6.23
N HIS A 55 5.22 7.64 6.60
CA HIS A 55 3.90 8.22 6.84
C HIS A 55 3.03 8.20 5.57
N TRP A 56 3.64 8.40 4.41
CA TRP A 56 2.93 8.33 3.13
C TRP A 56 2.33 6.93 2.89
N ILE A 57 3.12 5.88 3.09
CA ILE A 57 2.73 4.52 2.72
C ILE A 57 1.92 3.85 3.82
N TYR A 58 2.40 3.85 5.06
CA TYR A 58 1.71 3.23 6.18
C TYR A 58 0.53 4.07 6.67
N GLY A 59 0.62 5.40 6.59
CA GLY A 59 -0.44 6.30 7.03
C GLY A 59 -1.53 6.46 5.99
N CYS A 60 -1.20 6.76 4.73
CA CYS A 60 -2.22 7.13 3.73
C CYS A 60 -2.56 5.98 2.78
N ILE A 61 -1.56 5.39 2.12
CA ILE A 61 -1.80 4.36 1.09
C ILE A 61 -2.38 3.08 1.69
N MET A 62 -1.90 2.66 2.86
CA MET A 62 -2.43 1.49 3.55
C MET A 62 -3.89 1.70 4.00
N ILE A 63 -4.23 2.88 4.52
CA ILE A 63 -5.62 3.23 4.87
C ILE A 63 -6.51 3.26 3.62
N ALA A 64 -6.05 3.88 2.53
CA ALA A 64 -6.77 3.90 1.26
C ALA A 64 -7.06 2.48 0.74
N SER A 65 -6.08 1.57 0.86
CA SER A 65 -6.23 0.15 0.53
C SER A 65 -7.27 -0.54 1.41
N PHE A 66 -7.34 -0.26 2.72
CA PHE A 66 -8.40 -0.78 3.58
C PHE A 66 -9.79 -0.28 3.15
N LEU A 67 -9.91 1.02 2.85
CA LEU A 67 -11.16 1.57 2.32
C LEU A 67 -11.56 0.87 1.01
N GLY A 68 -10.61 0.65 0.11
CA GLY A 68 -10.84 -0.05 -1.15
C GLY A 68 -11.43 -1.45 -0.96
N ASP A 69 -10.91 -2.21 -0.01
CA ASP A 69 -11.43 -3.54 0.32
C ASP A 69 -12.80 -3.51 0.99
N ILE A 70 -13.07 -2.53 1.85
CA ILE A 70 -14.40 -2.35 2.47
C ILE A 70 -15.44 -2.03 1.39
N ILE A 71 -15.09 -1.13 0.46
CA ILE A 71 -15.98 -0.76 -0.66
C ILE A 71 -16.20 -1.99 -1.54
N TYR A 72 -15.15 -2.74 -1.89
CA TYR A 72 -15.30 -3.96 -2.67
C TYR A 72 -16.15 -5.01 -1.97
N ALA A 73 -15.94 -5.25 -0.68
CA ALA A 73 -16.74 -6.19 0.12
C ALA A 73 -18.22 -5.78 0.17
N ARG A 74 -18.51 -4.47 0.12
CA ARG A 74 -19.88 -3.95 0.09
C ARG A 74 -20.55 -4.15 -1.28
N PHE A 75 -19.78 -4.14 -2.36
CA PHE A 75 -20.24 -4.29 -3.72
C PHE A 75 -19.78 -5.64 -4.30
N SER A 76 -20.49 -6.71 -3.93
CA SER A 76 -20.16 -8.09 -4.32
C SER A 76 -20.23 -8.39 -5.83
N SER A 77 -20.71 -7.45 -6.66
CA SER A 77 -20.78 -7.62 -8.12
C SER A 77 -19.63 -6.96 -8.89
N LEU A 78 -18.67 -6.33 -8.19
CA LEU A 78 -17.55 -5.66 -8.86
C LEU A 78 -16.62 -6.69 -9.50
N SER A 79 -16.31 -6.48 -10.78
CA SER A 79 -15.29 -7.25 -11.48
C SER A 79 -13.89 -6.95 -10.93
N LYS A 80 -12.93 -7.85 -11.15
CA LYS A 80 -11.50 -7.62 -10.80
C LYS A 80 -10.95 -6.34 -11.44
N ILE A 81 -11.43 -5.98 -12.62
CA ILE A 81 -11.05 -4.76 -13.33
C ILE A 81 -11.59 -3.53 -12.60
N SER A 82 -12.86 -3.59 -12.16
CA SER A 82 -13.48 -2.52 -11.38
C SER A 82 -12.78 -2.30 -10.03
N LEU A 83 -12.31 -3.37 -9.39
CA LEU A 83 -11.47 -3.29 -8.20
C LEU A 83 -10.16 -2.54 -8.50
N ALA A 84 -9.45 -2.89 -9.57
CA ALA A 84 -8.21 -2.23 -9.94
C ALA A 84 -8.42 -0.73 -10.20
N VAL A 85 -9.50 -0.36 -10.91
CA VAL A 85 -9.89 1.04 -11.13
C VAL A 85 -10.21 1.76 -9.82
N LEU A 86 -10.89 1.09 -8.89
CA LEU A 86 -11.21 1.68 -7.59
C LEU A 86 -9.94 1.95 -6.77
N TYR A 87 -9.00 1.01 -6.79
CA TYR A 87 -7.70 1.16 -6.15
C TYR A 87 -6.89 2.32 -6.77
N THR A 88 -6.82 2.42 -8.10
CA THR A 88 -6.09 3.53 -8.76
C THR A 88 -6.72 4.88 -8.48
N VAL A 89 -8.05 4.99 -8.46
CA VAL A 89 -8.76 6.22 -8.12
C VAL A 89 -8.48 6.62 -6.66
N LEU A 90 -8.53 5.67 -5.72
CA LEU A 90 -8.22 5.93 -4.31
C LEU A 90 -6.76 6.36 -4.12
N GLY A 91 -5.83 5.72 -4.82
CA GLY A 91 -4.41 6.09 -4.80
C GLY A 91 -4.16 7.49 -5.38
N PHE A 92 -4.81 7.82 -6.49
CA PHE A 92 -4.74 9.15 -7.08
C PHE A 92 -5.29 10.21 -6.13
N LEU A 93 -6.49 10.00 -5.57
CA LEU A 93 -7.14 10.92 -4.64
C LEU A 93 -6.28 11.17 -3.40
N THR A 94 -5.73 10.11 -2.80
CA THR A 94 -4.85 10.27 -1.62
C THR A 94 -3.57 11.02 -1.97
N GLY A 95 -2.91 10.67 -3.06
CA GLY A 95 -1.69 11.36 -3.49
C GLY A 95 -1.92 12.82 -3.87
N PHE A 96 -3.03 13.11 -4.58
CA PHE A 96 -3.43 14.44 -4.98
C PHE A 96 -3.77 15.30 -3.76
N TYR A 97 -4.56 14.78 -2.82
CA TYR A 97 -4.96 15.49 -1.60
C TYR A 97 -3.77 15.85 -0.71
N LEU A 98 -2.75 15.00 -0.63
CA LEU A 98 -1.56 15.29 0.16
C LEU A 98 -0.69 16.39 -0.44
N PHE A 99 -0.66 16.53 -1.78
CA PHE A 99 0.13 17.58 -2.45
C PHE A 99 -0.66 18.87 -2.70
N ILE A 100 -1.99 18.86 -2.67
CA ILE A 100 -2.80 20.06 -2.97
C ILE A 100 -2.54 21.22 -2.02
N ASN A 101 -2.16 20.91 -0.77
CA ASN A 101 -1.88 21.89 0.28
C ASN A 101 -0.38 22.16 0.49
N GLN A 102 0.48 21.64 -0.38
CA GLN A 102 1.94 21.72 -0.27
C GLN A 102 2.54 22.45 -1.49
N VAL A 103 3.83 22.81 -1.42
CA VAL A 103 4.53 23.62 -2.45
C VAL A 103 4.92 22.78 -3.69
N GLY A 104 4.12 21.77 -4.05
CA GLY A 104 4.41 20.83 -5.13
C GLY A 104 3.31 20.76 -6.19
N ASN A 105 3.61 20.13 -7.33
CA ASN A 105 2.61 19.90 -8.36
C ASN A 105 1.63 18.79 -7.88
N PRO A 106 0.33 19.08 -7.66
CA PRO A 106 -0.62 18.10 -7.15
C PRO A 106 -0.85 16.94 -8.12
N TRP A 107 -0.65 17.17 -9.43
CA TRP A 107 -0.69 16.11 -10.44
C TRP A 107 0.45 15.10 -10.24
N PHE A 108 1.64 15.56 -9.85
CA PHE A 108 2.75 14.67 -9.53
C PHE A 108 2.43 13.81 -8.30
N GLY A 109 1.83 14.41 -7.26
CA GLY A 109 1.35 13.70 -6.08
C GLY A 109 0.32 12.61 -6.44
N GLY A 110 -0.64 12.93 -7.31
CA GLY A 110 -1.62 11.97 -7.81
C GLY A 110 -0.98 10.79 -8.56
N VAL A 111 -0.03 11.05 -9.47
CA VAL A 111 0.68 10.00 -10.21
C VAL A 111 1.52 9.12 -9.27
N MET A 112 2.19 9.72 -8.29
CA MET A 112 2.93 8.98 -7.26
C MET A 112 2.00 8.11 -6.41
N GLY A 113 0.81 8.62 -6.05
CA GLY A 113 -0.23 7.85 -5.36
C GLY A 113 -0.75 6.66 -6.17
N ILE A 114 -0.96 6.83 -7.47
CA ILE A 114 -1.28 5.73 -8.40
C ILE A 114 -0.15 4.69 -8.43
N GLY A 115 1.10 5.14 -8.54
CA GLY A 115 2.26 4.24 -8.52
C GLY A 115 2.32 3.41 -7.24
N CYS A 116 2.18 4.06 -6.08
CA CYS A 116 2.19 3.41 -4.77
C CYS A 116 1.09 2.35 -4.64
N ILE A 117 -0.15 2.69 -5.02
CA ILE A 117 -1.28 1.77 -4.86
C ILE A 117 -1.20 0.60 -5.85
N LEU A 118 -0.63 0.81 -7.04
CA LEU A 118 -0.37 -0.26 -8.01
C LEU A 118 0.71 -1.22 -7.52
N ILE A 119 1.80 -0.71 -6.94
CA ILE A 119 2.82 -1.56 -6.34
C ILE A 119 2.24 -2.34 -5.16
N PHE A 120 1.42 -1.69 -4.34
CA PHE A 120 0.69 -2.34 -3.26
C PHE A 120 -0.21 -3.48 -3.80
N TYR A 121 -0.96 -3.21 -4.87
CA TYR A 121 -1.82 -4.18 -5.53
C TYR A 121 -1.03 -5.34 -6.17
N ALA A 122 0.12 -5.05 -6.78
CA ALA A 122 1.02 -6.07 -7.29
C ALA A 122 1.57 -6.96 -6.16
N GLY A 123 1.91 -6.37 -5.01
CA GLY A 123 2.28 -7.11 -3.80
C GLY A 123 1.16 -8.04 -3.31
N ILE A 124 -0.10 -7.59 -3.35
CA ILE A 124 -1.26 -8.42 -3.00
C ILE A 124 -1.35 -9.64 -3.92
N ILE A 125 -1.10 -9.48 -5.23
CA ILE A 125 -1.15 -10.57 -6.22
C ILE A 125 0.04 -11.51 -6.07
N ALA A 126 1.24 -10.97 -5.84
CA ALA A 126 2.49 -11.73 -5.81
C ALA A 126 2.70 -12.51 -4.51
N ILE A 127 2.22 -12.00 -3.37
CA ILE A 127 2.40 -12.63 -2.06
C ILE A 127 1.18 -13.53 -1.76
N PRO A 128 1.33 -14.86 -1.71
CA PRO A 128 0.24 -15.73 -1.32
C PRO A 128 -0.14 -15.53 0.16
N ARG A 129 -1.43 -15.26 0.43
CA ARG A 129 -1.99 -15.02 1.78
C ARG A 129 -1.67 -16.09 2.82
N GLU A 130 -1.38 -17.31 2.38
CA GLU A 130 -1.13 -18.43 3.29
C GLU A 130 0.33 -18.62 3.69
N SER A 131 1.26 -17.87 3.09
CA SER A 131 2.69 -18.09 3.30
C SER A 131 3.18 -17.58 4.65
N LEU A 132 3.98 -18.39 5.34
CA LEU A 132 4.76 -17.97 6.52
C LEU A 132 5.80 -16.88 6.21
N LEU A 133 6.07 -16.60 4.93
CA LEU A 133 6.91 -15.48 4.51
C LEU A 133 6.24 -14.12 4.70
N THR A 134 4.92 -14.08 4.82
CA THR A 134 4.15 -12.84 4.99
C THR A 134 4.51 -12.05 6.26
N PRO A 135 4.55 -12.64 7.48
CA PRO A 135 5.07 -11.98 8.68
C PRO A 135 6.53 -11.55 8.53
N PHE A 136 7.35 -12.41 7.90
CA PHE A 136 8.77 -12.14 7.72
C PHE A 136 8.97 -10.93 6.81
N MET A 137 8.26 -10.83 5.68
CA MET A 137 8.30 -9.66 4.80
C MET A 137 7.68 -8.40 5.42
N ALA A 138 6.62 -8.54 6.21
CA ALA A 138 6.01 -7.41 6.93
C ALA A 138 6.97 -6.75 7.93
N TRP A 139 7.90 -7.52 8.49
CA TRP A 139 8.85 -7.03 9.50
C TRP A 139 10.21 -6.70 8.89
N LEU A 140 10.73 -7.58 8.04
CA LEU A 140 12.08 -7.48 7.49
C LEU A 140 12.22 -6.34 6.48
N ILE A 141 11.20 -6.09 5.66
CA ILE A 141 11.29 -5.08 4.59
C ILE A 141 11.38 -3.64 5.14
N PRO A 142 10.53 -3.18 6.09
CA PRO A 142 10.71 -1.86 6.67
C PRO A 142 12.04 -1.70 7.42
N ILE A 143 12.50 -2.76 8.12
CA ILE A 143 13.78 -2.74 8.82
C ILE A 143 14.96 -2.64 7.83
N LEU A 144 14.93 -3.41 6.74
CA LEU A 144 15.94 -3.31 5.68
C LEU A 144 15.95 -1.94 5.02
N GLY A 145 14.79 -1.32 4.81
CA GLY A 145 14.68 0.02 4.27
C GLY A 145 15.30 1.09 5.18
N GLN A 146 15.19 0.95 6.51
CA GLN A 146 15.84 1.84 7.47
C GLN A 146 17.34 1.59 7.62
N ILE A 147 17.82 0.36 7.44
CA ILE A 147 19.25 0.03 7.54
C ILE A 147 20.04 0.45 6.29
N LEU A 148 19.40 0.53 5.13
CA LEU A 148 20.05 0.87 3.86
C LEU A 148 20.22 2.38 3.62
N LEU A 149 19.78 3.22 4.56
CA LEU A 149 19.75 4.68 4.50
C LEU A 149 20.59 5.24 5.66
#